data_AF-A0A3R6YSX9-F1
#
_entry.id   AF-A0A3R6YSX9-F1
#
_cell.length_a   1.000
_cell.length_b   1.000
_cell.length_c   1.000
_cell.angle_alpha   90.00
_cell.angle_beta   90.00
_cell.angle_gamma   90.00
#
_symmetry.space_group_name_H-M   'P 1'
#
loop_
_entity.id
_entity.type
_entity.pdbx_description
1 polymer ?
#
loop_
_entity_poly.entity_id
_entity_poly.type
_entity_poly.pdbx_seq_one_letter_code
_entity_poly.pdbx_strand_id
1 'polypeptide(L)'
;MVNILAFLTVFATMASATANRNDNHQPEAASKFCWKATHTRGIGRVPESCAAGQERLGLLSYDKCPLGMTRVGLDCHSICPRELADQGLFCRKSEYGRGVGYPWSLTTP
;
A
#
# COMPACT_ATOMS: atom_id res chain seq x y z
N MET A 1 29.04 55.35 27.10
CA MET A 1 29.60 53.99 27.01
C MET A 1 28.59 53.12 26.26
N VAL A 2 28.94 52.82 25.00
CA VAL A 2 28.45 51.76 24.09
C VAL A 2 26.97 51.34 24.17
N ASN A 3 26.16 52.06 23.38
CA ASN A 3 25.27 51.54 22.35
C ASN A 3 24.55 50.17 22.58
N ILE A 4 23.60 50.13 23.53
CA ILE A 4 22.68 48.99 23.73
C ILE A 4 21.82 48.71 22.48
N LEU A 5 21.64 49.70 21.60
CA LEU A 5 20.95 49.56 20.31
C LEU A 5 21.67 48.59 19.34
N ALA A 6 22.97 48.30 19.55
CA ALA A 6 23.71 47.36 18.70
C ALA A 6 23.37 45.88 18.97
N PHE A 7 22.85 45.54 20.16
CA PHE A 7 22.48 44.15 20.47
C PHE A 7 21.09 43.79 19.98
N LEU A 8 20.16 44.75 19.94
CA LEU A 8 18.80 44.52 19.42
C LEU A 8 18.75 44.35 17.90
N THR A 9 19.75 44.86 17.16
CA THR A 9 19.82 44.69 15.70
C THR A 9 20.40 43.35 15.27
N VAL A 10 21.12 42.63 16.14
CA VAL A 10 21.64 41.28 15.85
C VAL A 10 20.54 40.22 15.92
N PHE A 11 19.50 40.41 16.76
CA PHE A 11 18.37 39.48 16.84
C PHE A 11 17.29 39.70 15.77
N ALA A 12 17.30 40.85 15.09
CA ALA A 12 16.30 41.18 14.08
C ALA A 12 16.61 40.63 12.66
N THR A 13 17.76 39.99 12.45
CA THR A 13 18.09 39.37 11.14
C THR A 13 17.55 37.96 10.97
N MET A 14 16.92 37.37 11.99
CA MET A 14 16.22 36.08 11.89
C MET A 14 14.76 36.26 11.49
N ALA A 15 14.48 37.03 10.44
CA ALA A 15 13.12 37.14 9.91
C ALA A 15 13.13 37.61 8.45
N SER A 16 13.78 36.85 7.57
CA SER A 16 13.46 36.85 6.14
C SER A 16 13.97 35.56 5.50
N ALA A 17 13.49 34.42 6.00
CA ALA A 17 13.28 33.29 5.10
C ALA A 17 12.06 33.65 4.24
N THR A 18 12.25 34.46 3.19
CA THR A 18 11.30 34.49 2.08
C THR A 18 11.47 33.19 1.29
N ALA A 19 11.08 32.07 1.90
CA ALA A 19 10.65 30.92 1.13
C ALA A 19 9.27 31.23 0.55
N ASN A 20 9.18 32.27 -0.29
CA ASN A 20 8.09 32.38 -1.24
C ASN A 20 8.43 31.47 -2.41
N ARG A 21 8.51 30.16 -2.13
CA ARG A 21 8.56 29.15 -3.16
C ARG A 21 7.12 28.93 -3.59
N ASN A 22 6.63 29.82 -4.46
CA ASN A 22 5.66 29.38 -5.43
C ASN A 22 6.38 28.30 -6.24
N ASP A 23 6.17 27.03 -5.87
CA ASP A 23 6.47 25.89 -6.74
C ASP A 23 5.48 25.97 -7.93
N ASN A 24 5.69 26.98 -8.75
CA ASN A 24 5.30 26.95 -10.14
C ASN A 24 6.19 25.88 -10.75
N HIS A 25 5.74 24.62 -10.69
CA HIS A 25 6.13 23.61 -11.66
C HIS A 25 5.68 24.13 -13.04
N GLN A 26 6.43 25.08 -13.59
CA GLN A 26 6.42 25.41 -15.00
C GLN A 26 7.33 24.36 -15.64
N PRO A 27 6.79 23.36 -16.36
CA PRO A 27 7.64 22.48 -17.13
C PRO A 27 8.17 23.31 -18.30
N GLU A 28 9.43 23.74 -18.18
CA GLU A 28 10.20 24.20 -19.34
C GLU A 28 10.36 23.02 -20.30
N ALA A 29 10.01 23.26 -21.57
CA ALA A 29 9.85 22.30 -22.66
C ALA A 29 8.59 21.42 -22.60
N ALA A 30 7.63 21.73 -23.48
CA ALA A 30 6.48 20.88 -23.78
C ALA A 30 6.93 19.54 -24.40
N SER A 31 7.36 18.62 -23.54
CA SER A 31 7.43 17.20 -23.90
C SER A 31 6.01 16.74 -24.26
N LYS A 32 5.87 15.90 -25.30
CA LYS A 32 4.58 15.34 -25.75
C LYS A 32 3.97 14.34 -24.75
N PHE A 33 4.27 14.47 -23.46
CA PHE A 33 3.87 13.57 -22.41
C PHE A 33 2.97 14.30 -21.41
N CYS A 34 1.71 13.87 -21.33
CA CYS A 34 0.77 14.34 -20.32
C CYS A 34 0.84 13.40 -19.11
N TRP A 35 1.32 13.88 -17.97
CA TRP A 35 1.24 13.15 -16.71
C TRP A 35 -0.15 13.30 -16.12
N LYS A 36 -0.77 12.21 -15.69
CA LYS A 36 -1.99 12.29 -14.89
C LYS A 36 -1.63 12.96 -13.55
N ALA A 37 -2.36 14.01 -13.18
CA ALA A 37 -2.21 14.62 -11.87
C ALA A 37 -2.47 13.60 -10.75
N THR A 38 -1.49 13.44 -9.86
CA THR A 38 -1.58 12.57 -8.69
C THR A 38 -2.28 13.31 -7.56
N HIS A 39 -3.25 12.66 -6.90
CA HIS A 39 -3.83 13.13 -5.64
C HIS A 39 -3.53 12.12 -4.53
N THR A 40 -3.30 12.61 -3.32
CA THR A 40 -2.99 11.77 -2.16
C THR A 40 -4.27 11.40 -1.39
N ARG A 41 -4.26 10.26 -0.70
CA ARG A 41 -5.38 9.79 0.14
C ARG A 41 -5.30 10.33 1.59
N GLY A 42 -4.91 11.59 1.80
CA GLY A 42 -4.87 12.21 3.15
C GLY A 42 -4.14 11.39 4.22
N ILE A 43 -4.39 11.67 5.51
CA ILE A 43 -3.75 11.01 6.66
C ILE A 43 -4.55 9.84 7.28
N GLY A 44 -5.80 9.61 6.85
CA GLY A 44 -6.69 8.62 7.46
C GLY A 44 -7.08 8.95 8.92
N ARG A 45 -8.08 8.24 9.45
CA ARG A 45 -8.46 8.30 10.88
C ARG A 45 -8.67 6.88 11.41
N VAL A 46 -8.24 6.66 12.66
CA VAL A 46 -8.44 5.40 13.36
C VAL A 46 -9.87 5.37 13.90
N PRO A 47 -10.70 4.37 13.55
CA PRO A 47 -12.05 4.25 14.09
C PRO A 47 -12.02 3.93 15.59
N GLU A 48 -12.90 4.57 16.37
CA GLU A 48 -13.01 4.33 17.82
C GLU A 48 -13.63 2.96 18.11
N SER A 49 -14.58 2.53 17.27
CA SER A 49 -15.29 1.25 17.39
C SER A 49 -15.55 0.61 16.03
N CYS A 50 -15.78 -0.71 16.03
CA CYS A 50 -16.13 -1.49 14.85
C CYS A 50 -17.65 -1.58 14.72
N ALA A 51 -18.16 -1.62 13.48
CA ALA A 51 -19.58 -1.87 13.25
C ALA A 51 -19.97 -3.31 13.62
N ALA A 52 -21.27 -3.59 13.72
CA ALA A 52 -21.78 -4.95 13.87
C ALA A 52 -21.31 -5.82 12.68
N GLY A 53 -20.86 -7.04 12.97
CA GLY A 53 -20.30 -7.95 11.96
C GLY A 53 -18.82 -7.72 11.65
N GLN A 54 -18.20 -6.69 12.23
CA GLN A 54 -16.76 -6.44 12.14
C GLN A 54 -16.03 -6.87 13.40
N GLU A 55 -14.73 -7.02 13.28
CA GLU A 55 -13.78 -7.25 14.37
C GLU A 55 -12.61 -6.28 14.28
N ARG A 56 -12.06 -5.92 15.44
CA ARG A 56 -10.90 -5.02 15.52
C ARG A 56 -9.63 -5.82 15.33
N LEU A 57 -8.89 -5.55 14.24
CA LEU A 57 -7.55 -6.07 14.02
C LEU A 57 -6.57 -4.91 14.12
N GLY A 58 -5.86 -4.83 15.24
CA GLY A 58 -4.97 -3.72 15.57
C GLY A 58 -5.73 -2.40 15.75
N LEU A 59 -5.46 -1.44 14.87
CA LEU A 59 -6.09 -0.11 14.88
C LEU A 59 -7.28 0.00 13.91
N LEU A 60 -7.57 -1.03 13.12
CA LEU A 60 -8.61 -0.94 12.08
C LEU A 60 -9.72 -1.97 12.31
N SER A 61 -10.87 -1.71 11.70
CA SER A 61 -12.05 -2.59 11.73
C SER A 61 -12.11 -3.38 10.43
N TYR A 62 -12.18 -4.70 10.54
CA TYR A 62 -12.30 -5.61 9.39
C TYR A 62 -13.58 -6.43 9.52
N ASP A 63 -14.18 -6.78 8.39
CA ASP A 63 -15.33 -7.68 8.37
C ASP A 63 -14.92 -9.06 8.87
N LYS A 64 -15.76 -9.70 9.70
CA LYS A 64 -15.51 -11.06 10.18
C LYS A 64 -15.44 -12.02 9.00
N CYS A 65 -14.60 -13.05 9.13
CA CYS A 65 -14.52 -14.07 8.10
C CYS A 65 -15.86 -14.83 7.99
N PRO A 66 -16.31 -15.10 6.75
CA PRO A 66 -17.50 -15.90 6.53
C PRO A 66 -17.27 -17.34 7.01
N LEU A 67 -18.36 -18.09 7.20
CA LEU A 67 -18.31 -19.48 7.63
C LEU A 67 -17.45 -20.32 6.68
N GLY A 68 -16.59 -21.19 7.25
CA GLY A 68 -15.68 -22.05 6.48
C GLY A 68 -14.38 -21.37 6.04
N MET A 69 -14.15 -20.12 6.46
CA MET A 69 -12.88 -19.42 6.28
C MET A 69 -12.21 -19.12 7.61
N THR A 70 -10.89 -19.00 7.58
CA THR A 70 -10.07 -18.63 8.74
C THR A 70 -9.31 -17.34 8.46
N ARG A 71 -9.08 -16.54 9.50
CA ARG A 71 -8.29 -15.30 9.41
C ARG A 71 -6.82 -15.65 9.30
N VAL A 72 -6.16 -15.16 8.26
CA VAL A 72 -4.70 -15.19 8.10
C VAL A 72 -4.22 -13.76 7.85
N GLY A 73 -3.61 -13.15 8.87
CA GLY A 73 -3.26 -11.73 8.82
C GLY A 73 -4.50 -10.84 8.81
N LEU A 74 -4.71 -10.09 7.73
CA LEU A 74 -5.86 -9.21 7.54
C LEU A 74 -6.93 -9.83 6.62
N ASP A 75 -6.62 -10.93 5.94
CA ASP A 75 -7.47 -11.58 4.95
C ASP A 75 -8.11 -12.87 5.47
N CYS A 76 -9.19 -13.29 4.82
CA CYS A 76 -9.88 -14.54 5.11
C CYS A 76 -9.54 -15.58 4.06
N HIS A 77 -8.98 -16.71 4.50
CA HIS A 77 -8.56 -17.80 3.64
C HIS A 77 -9.50 -18.99 3.81
N SER A 78 -9.75 -19.73 2.73
CA SER A 78 -10.57 -20.94 2.77
C SER A 78 -9.90 -22.03 3.59
N ILE A 79 -10.65 -22.70 4.46
CA ILE A 79 -10.14 -23.89 5.16
C ILE A 79 -10.04 -25.03 4.14
N CYS A 80 -8.82 -25.54 3.91
CA CYS A 80 -8.63 -26.61 2.93
C CYS A 80 -9.26 -27.92 3.42
N PRO A 81 -10.06 -28.60 2.58
CA PRO A 81 -10.55 -29.94 2.90
C PRO A 81 -9.38 -30.91 2.95
N ARG A 82 -9.54 -32.01 3.68
CA ARG A 82 -8.46 -32.97 4.00
C ARG A 82 -7.69 -33.52 2.79
N GLU A 83 -8.32 -33.54 1.62
CA GLU A 83 -7.75 -34.05 0.36
C GLU A 83 -6.89 -33.02 -0.41
N LEU A 84 -6.83 -31.76 0.04
CA LEU A 84 -6.03 -30.71 -0.58
C LEU A 84 -4.96 -30.22 0.38
N ALA A 85 -3.76 -29.99 -0.15
CA ALA A 85 -2.67 -29.37 0.56
C ALA A 85 -2.89 -27.85 0.63
N ASP A 86 -2.77 -27.29 1.82
CA ASP A 86 -2.78 -25.84 2.03
C ASP A 86 -1.48 -25.23 1.50
N GLN A 87 -1.57 -24.22 0.64
CA GLN A 87 -0.44 -23.46 0.10
C GLN A 87 -0.48 -21.99 0.56
N GLY A 88 -1.19 -21.71 1.66
CA GLY A 88 -1.37 -20.37 2.21
C GLY A 88 -2.60 -19.69 1.62
N LEU A 89 -2.52 -19.25 0.36
CA LEU A 89 -3.61 -18.49 -0.28
C LEU A 89 -4.66 -19.39 -0.97
N PHE A 90 -4.28 -20.61 -1.35
CA PHE A 90 -5.15 -21.54 -2.06
C PHE A 90 -4.90 -22.99 -1.65
N CYS A 91 -5.92 -23.82 -1.85
CA CYS A 91 -5.84 -25.26 -1.66
C CYS A 91 -5.42 -25.94 -2.96
N ARG A 92 -4.41 -26.79 -2.88
CA ARG A 92 -3.82 -27.47 -4.05
C ARG A 92 -4.04 -28.97 -3.95
N LYS A 93 -4.58 -29.58 -5.00
CA LYS A 93 -4.62 -31.04 -5.12
C LYS A 93 -3.19 -31.57 -5.35
N SER A 94 -2.91 -32.79 -4.89
CA SER A 94 -1.62 -33.43 -5.17
C SER A 94 -1.33 -33.46 -6.68
N GLU A 95 -0.09 -33.12 -7.03
CA GLU A 95 0.36 -33.28 -8.40
C GLU A 95 0.43 -34.77 -8.72
N TYR A 96 -0.08 -35.15 -9.88
CA TYR A 96 0.15 -36.47 -10.45
C TYR A 96 0.76 -36.30 -11.84
N GLY A 97 1.78 -37.09 -12.13
CA GLY A 97 2.39 -37.10 -13.45
C GLY A 97 1.37 -37.59 -14.47
N ARG A 98 1.14 -36.83 -15.55
CA ARG A 98 0.34 -37.27 -16.69
C ARG A 98 1.14 -38.14 -17.68
N GLY A 99 2.23 -38.76 -17.21
CA GLY A 99 3.22 -39.46 -18.03
C GLY A 99 4.16 -38.52 -18.80
N VAL A 100 5.16 -39.10 -19.46
CA VAL A 100 6.00 -38.39 -20.45
C VAL A 100 5.23 -38.33 -21.76
N GLY A 101 4.65 -37.16 -22.07
CA GLY A 101 4.23 -36.87 -23.43
C GLY A 101 5.49 -36.65 -24.26
N TYR A 102 5.72 -37.46 -25.29
CA TYR A 102 6.79 -37.23 -26.24
C TYR A 102 6.29 -36.27 -27.32
N PRO A 103 6.61 -34.95 -27.25
CA PRO A 103 6.09 -33.99 -28.23
C PRO A 103 6.52 -34.32 -29.66
N TRP A 104 7.58 -35.11 -29.84
CA TRP A 104 8.08 -35.54 -31.14
C TRP A 104 7.34 -36.74 -31.74
N SER A 105 6.49 -37.45 -30.98
CA SER A 105 5.77 -38.63 -31.49
C SER A 105 4.46 -38.29 -32.23
N LEU A 106 4.18 -37.01 -32.46
CA LEU A 106 3.01 -36.56 -33.23
C LEU A 106 3.26 -36.53 -34.76
N THR A 107 4.47 -36.88 -35.22
CA THR A 107 4.89 -36.73 -36.63
C THR A 107 5.47 -38.00 -37.25
N THR A 108 5.21 -39.19 -36.71
CA THR A 108 5.55 -40.43 -37.45
C THR A 108 4.37 -40.87 -38.31
N PRO A 109 4.48 -40.86 -39.66
CA PRO A 109 3.47 -41.40 -40.58
C PRO A 109 3.31 -42.92 -40.45
#